data_AF-A0A7C4GE97-F1
#
_entry.id   AF-A0A7C4GE97-F1
#
_cell.length_a   1.000
_cell.length_b   1.000
_cell.length_c   1.000
_cell.angle_alpha   90.00
_cell.angle_beta   90.00
_cell.angle_gamma   90.00
#
_symmetry.space_group_name_H-M   'P 1'
#
loop_
_entity.id
_entity.type
_entity.pdbx_description
1 polymer ?
#
loop_
_entity_poly.entity_id
_entity_poly.type
_entity_poly.pdbx_seq_one_letter_code
_entity_poly.pdbx_strand_id
1 'polypeptide(L)'
;MRILPVALAAVIVLSGCQQPVKRLNAPTHGESENVSDLRTNYEHMVDNALLADMSVSEVHFLPHRAALSALGEERLCRLAAILELYGGSVRLSLTTTDEELIAARTATVRRFLEHAGIAVTSTTVRPDLPGGPGLRAEDAIVILKAAAPVSTAKSGNSGDNAAPAK
;
A
#
# COMPACT_ATOMS: atom_id res chain seq x y z
N MET A 1 -25.09 -6.51 64.63
CA MET A 1 -24.11 -7.12 63.71
C MET A 1 -24.81 -7.72 62.49
N ARG A 2 -25.19 -6.93 61.47
CA ARG A 2 -25.77 -7.44 60.20
C ARG A 2 -25.51 -6.49 59.00
N ILE A 3 -24.35 -5.83 58.96
CA ILE A 3 -24.03 -4.82 57.90
C ILE A 3 -22.92 -5.29 56.94
N LEU A 4 -22.39 -6.50 57.13
CA LEU A 4 -21.23 -7.00 56.38
C LEU A 4 -21.50 -7.44 54.92
N PRO A 5 -22.68 -7.97 54.50
CA PRO A 5 -22.79 -8.55 53.16
C PRO A 5 -23.01 -7.52 52.05
N VAL A 6 -23.43 -6.29 52.37
CA VAL A 6 -23.75 -5.25 51.36
C VAL A 6 -22.48 -4.59 50.81
N ALA A 7 -21.43 -4.45 51.62
CA ALA A 7 -20.20 -3.79 51.20
C ALA A 7 -19.40 -4.61 50.17
N LEU A 8 -19.46 -5.94 50.22
CA LEU A 8 -18.70 -6.81 49.31
C LEU A 8 -19.30 -6.83 47.89
N ALA A 9 -20.63 -6.70 47.76
CA ALA A 9 -21.30 -6.66 46.47
C ALA A 9 -20.99 -5.37 45.68
N ALA A 10 -20.79 -4.25 46.37
CA ALA A 10 -20.49 -2.97 45.73
C ALA A 10 -19.10 -2.95 45.06
N VAL A 11 -18.11 -3.67 45.60
CA VAL A 11 -16.75 -3.70 45.04
C VAL A 11 -16.68 -4.51 43.74
N ILE A 12 -17.49 -5.55 43.58
CA ILE A 12 -17.50 -6.38 42.36
C ILE A 12 -18.10 -5.62 41.17
N VAL A 13 -19.05 -4.70 41.41
CA VAL A 13 -19.67 -3.89 40.34
C VAL A 13 -18.71 -2.81 39.81
N LEU A 14 -17.74 -2.36 40.61
CA LEU A 14 -16.79 -1.31 40.21
C LEU A 14 -15.58 -1.84 39.42
N SER A 15 -15.34 -3.15 39.41
CA SER A 15 -14.20 -3.78 38.72
C SER A 15 -14.50 -4.17 37.26
N GLY A 16 -15.71 -3.90 36.74
CA GLY A 16 -16.21 -4.48 35.50
C GLY A 16 -15.95 -3.73 34.18
N CYS A 17 -15.33 -2.54 34.19
CA CYS A 17 -15.33 -1.67 32.99
C CYS A 17 -13.96 -1.11 32.58
N GLN A 18 -12.88 -1.89 32.66
CA GLN A 18 -11.62 -1.56 31.99
C GLN A 18 -11.33 -2.60 30.90
N GLN A 19 -12.18 -2.63 29.86
CA GLN A 19 -11.74 -3.22 28.60
C GLN A 19 -10.77 -2.24 27.93
N PRO A 20 -9.53 -2.64 27.60
CA PRO A 20 -8.62 -1.78 26.87
C PRO A 20 -9.29 -1.38 25.57
N VAL A 21 -9.47 -0.07 25.38
CA VAL A 21 -10.18 0.47 24.22
C VAL A 21 -9.39 0.05 22.98
N LYS A 22 -9.98 -0.80 22.13
CA LYS A 22 -9.40 -1.22 20.85
C LYS A 22 -9.18 0.04 20.02
N ARG A 23 -7.92 0.51 19.95
CA ARG A 23 -7.59 1.73 19.22
C ARG A 23 -7.69 1.44 17.73
N LEU A 24 -8.77 1.93 17.11
CA LEU A 24 -8.95 1.77 15.66
C LEU A 24 -7.99 2.63 14.83
N ASN A 25 -7.48 3.76 15.36
CA ASN A 25 -6.74 4.76 14.57
C ASN A 25 -5.72 5.56 15.40
N ALA A 26 -4.69 4.94 16.00
CA ALA A 26 -3.60 5.71 16.60
C ALA A 26 -2.28 5.45 15.87
N PRO A 27 -1.78 6.42 15.06
CA PRO A 27 -0.39 6.43 14.66
C PRO A 27 0.41 7.01 15.82
N THR A 28 1.13 6.15 16.54
CA THR A 28 2.23 6.57 17.40
C THR A 28 3.40 5.72 16.98
N HIS A 29 4.47 6.36 16.49
CA HIS A 29 5.71 5.77 16.00
C HIS A 29 6.27 4.63 16.89
N GLY A 30 5.71 3.43 16.80
CA GLY A 30 6.00 2.29 17.67
C GLY A 30 5.01 1.15 17.49
N GLU A 31 5.41 -0.06 17.90
CA GLU A 31 4.54 -1.23 17.86
C GLU A 31 3.51 -1.18 18.98
N SER A 32 2.24 -1.41 18.66
CA SER A 32 1.19 -1.57 19.66
C SER A 32 1.08 -3.04 20.07
N GLU A 33 0.99 -3.32 21.37
CA GLU A 33 0.71 -4.67 21.89
C GLU A 33 -0.61 -5.24 21.35
N ASN A 34 -1.56 -4.36 21.04
CA ASN A 34 -2.85 -4.72 20.46
C ASN A 34 -2.86 -4.35 18.98
N VAL A 35 -2.78 -5.37 18.13
CA VAL A 35 -2.85 -5.23 16.68
C VAL A 35 -4.29 -5.45 16.23
N SER A 36 -4.81 -4.59 15.36
CA SER A 36 -6.15 -4.79 14.79
C SER A 36 -6.15 -5.96 13.81
N ASP A 37 -7.21 -6.78 13.83
CA ASP A 37 -7.41 -7.89 12.87
C ASP A 37 -7.44 -7.40 11.42
N LEU A 38 -7.76 -6.11 11.20
CA LEU A 38 -7.75 -5.51 9.87
C LEU A 38 -6.33 -5.30 9.31
N ARG A 39 -5.29 -5.30 10.16
CA ARG A 39 -3.91 -5.02 9.74
C ARG A 39 -3.45 -6.00 8.67
N THR A 40 -3.70 -7.29 8.84
CA THR A 40 -3.28 -8.33 7.88
C THR A 40 -3.85 -8.07 6.48
N ASN A 41 -5.12 -7.64 6.39
CA ASN A 41 -5.72 -7.30 5.10
C ASN A 41 -5.02 -6.09 4.43
N TYR A 42 -4.67 -5.07 5.23
CA TYR A 42 -3.98 -3.89 4.72
C TYR A 42 -2.52 -4.17 4.36
N GLU A 43 -1.83 -5.06 5.08
CA GLU A 43 -0.44 -5.44 4.77
C GLU A 43 -0.36 -6.03 3.36
N HIS A 44 -1.23 -6.99 3.01
CA HIS A 44 -1.25 -7.55 1.66
C HIS A 44 -1.58 -6.51 0.59
N MET A 45 -2.48 -5.56 0.87
CA MET A 45 -2.78 -4.48 -0.07
C MET A 45 -1.59 -3.54 -0.27
N VAL A 46 -0.89 -3.21 0.83
CA VAL A 46 0.30 -2.36 0.81
C VAL A 46 1.43 -3.05 0.06
N ASP A 47 1.67 -4.33 0.29
CA ASP A 47 2.73 -5.09 -0.37
C ASP A 47 2.44 -5.25 -1.87
N ASN A 48 1.18 -5.49 -2.25
CA ASN A 48 0.79 -5.52 -3.66
C ASN A 48 0.99 -4.15 -4.33
N ALA A 49 0.63 -3.07 -3.64
CA ALA A 49 0.87 -1.72 -4.14
C ALA A 49 2.38 -1.43 -4.27
N LEU A 50 3.17 -1.89 -3.30
CA LEU A 50 4.61 -1.73 -3.27
C LEU A 50 5.29 -2.53 -4.39
N LEU A 51 4.84 -3.74 -4.66
CA LEU A 51 5.31 -4.60 -5.74
C LEU A 51 4.97 -4.03 -7.12
N ALA A 52 3.82 -3.36 -7.26
CA ALA A 52 3.48 -2.66 -8.50
C ALA A 52 4.31 -1.38 -8.69
N ASP A 53 4.49 -0.61 -7.61
CA ASP A 53 5.13 0.70 -7.65
C ASP A 53 6.66 0.63 -7.70
N MET A 54 7.28 -0.30 -6.97
CA MET A 54 8.73 -0.57 -6.92
C MET A 54 9.59 0.69 -7.04
N SER A 55 9.18 1.78 -6.39
CA SER A 55 9.77 3.09 -6.57
C SER A 55 10.17 3.72 -5.24
N VAL A 56 11.22 4.55 -5.34
CA VAL A 56 11.71 5.45 -4.30
C VAL A 56 11.68 6.85 -4.89
N SER A 57 10.86 7.71 -4.30
CA SER A 57 10.74 9.12 -4.66
C SER A 57 11.56 10.03 -3.76
N GLU A 58 11.63 11.31 -4.11
CA GLU A 58 12.42 12.33 -3.42
C GLU A 58 12.13 12.49 -1.92
N VAL A 59 10.90 12.23 -1.48
CA VAL A 59 10.49 12.33 -0.06
C VAL A 59 11.21 11.31 0.85
N HIS A 60 11.81 10.28 0.26
CA HIS A 60 12.58 9.25 0.97
C HIS A 60 14.02 9.70 1.26
N PHE A 61 14.44 10.86 0.77
CA PHE A 61 15.74 11.45 1.02
C PHE A 61 15.62 12.70 1.88
N LEU A 62 16.71 13.07 2.55
CA LEU A 62 16.83 14.38 3.13
C LEU A 62 16.91 15.45 2.02
N PRO A 63 16.35 16.67 2.23
CA PRO A 63 16.38 17.73 1.23
C PRO A 63 17.81 18.06 0.78
N HIS A 64 18.02 18.16 -0.55
CA HIS A 64 19.32 18.47 -1.19
C HIS A 64 20.47 17.53 -0.78
N ARG A 65 20.16 16.33 -0.28
CA ARG A 65 21.15 15.36 0.17
C ARG A 65 20.85 13.99 -0.41
N ALA A 66 21.90 13.17 -0.50
CA ALA A 66 21.81 11.77 -0.90
C ALA A 66 21.49 10.82 0.27
N ALA A 67 21.48 11.32 1.51
CA ALA A 67 21.14 10.55 2.70
C ALA A 67 19.64 10.27 2.76
N LEU A 68 19.29 9.05 3.18
CA LEU A 68 17.90 8.64 3.38
C LEU A 68 17.30 9.33 4.61
N SER A 69 15.99 9.56 4.56
CA SER A 69 15.21 9.82 5.77
C SER A 69 14.83 8.51 6.44
N ALA A 70 14.34 8.56 7.70
CA ALA A 70 13.83 7.35 8.37
C ALA A 70 12.72 6.65 7.56
N LEU A 71 11.87 7.44 6.88
CA LEU A 71 10.87 6.92 5.96
C LEU A 71 11.49 6.20 4.75
N GLY A 72 12.59 6.76 4.21
CA GLY A 72 13.32 6.14 3.12
C GLY A 72 13.99 4.83 3.50
N GLU A 73 14.54 4.74 4.71
CA GLU A 73 15.10 3.51 5.27
C GLU A 73 14.01 2.44 5.43
N GLU A 74 12.87 2.77 6.04
CA GLU A 74 11.75 1.84 6.19
C GLU A 74 11.24 1.34 4.83
N ARG A 75 11.08 2.26 3.86
CA ARG A 75 10.67 1.94 2.50
C ARG A 75 11.65 0.98 1.83
N LEU A 76 12.95 1.22 1.96
CA LEU A 76 13.97 0.37 1.36
C LEU A 76 14.10 -0.99 2.06
N CYS A 77 13.90 -1.07 3.37
CA CYS A 77 13.80 -2.35 4.08
C CYS A 77 12.69 -3.21 3.49
N ARG A 78 11.49 -2.64 3.27
CA ARG A 78 10.37 -3.38 2.66
C ARG A 78 10.65 -3.76 1.21
N LEU A 79 11.23 -2.84 0.43
CA LEU A 79 11.60 -3.14 -0.96
C LEU A 79 12.68 -4.23 -1.06
N ALA A 80 13.64 -4.27 -0.14
CA ALA A 80 14.65 -5.33 -0.09
C ALA A 80 14.00 -6.70 0.13
N ALA A 81 13.05 -6.82 1.08
CA ALA A 81 12.30 -8.05 1.29
C ALA A 81 11.51 -8.48 0.05
N ILE A 82 10.89 -7.53 -0.66
CA ILE A 82 10.16 -7.81 -1.91
C ILE A 82 11.14 -8.25 -3.02
N LEU A 83 12.28 -7.58 -3.18
CA LEU A 83 13.30 -7.94 -4.16
C LEU A 83 13.90 -9.34 -3.89
N GLU A 84 14.06 -9.71 -2.62
CA GLU A 84 14.54 -11.04 -2.24
C GLU A 84 13.55 -12.14 -2.67
N LEU A 85 12.25 -11.91 -2.46
CA LEU A 85 11.21 -12.90 -2.74
C LEU A 85 10.81 -12.96 -4.22
N TYR A 86 10.73 -11.80 -4.89
CA TYR A 86 10.13 -11.68 -6.23
C TYR A 86 11.11 -11.17 -7.29
N GLY A 87 12.27 -10.65 -6.90
CA GLY A 87 13.21 -10.00 -7.81
C GLY A 87 12.69 -8.66 -8.34
N GLY A 88 13.26 -8.21 -9.46
CA GLY A 88 12.86 -6.98 -10.15
C GLY A 88 13.86 -5.84 -10.01
N SER A 89 13.36 -4.61 -10.10
CA SER A 89 14.19 -3.40 -10.10
C SER A 89 13.48 -2.27 -9.36
N VAL A 90 14.24 -1.50 -8.59
CA VAL A 90 13.81 -0.28 -7.92
C VAL A 90 13.97 0.92 -8.86
N ARG A 91 12.89 1.69 -9.00
CA ARG A 91 12.83 2.91 -9.80
C ARG A 91 13.07 4.14 -8.92
N LEU A 92 13.92 5.04 -9.37
CA LEU A 92 14.16 6.33 -8.71
C LEU A 92 13.37 7.42 -9.41
N SER A 93 12.29 7.87 -8.76
CA SER A 93 11.43 8.95 -9.25
C SER A 93 11.85 10.27 -8.61
N LEU A 94 12.84 10.93 -9.19
CA LEU A 94 13.40 12.18 -8.70
C LEU A 94 12.90 13.35 -9.54
N THR A 95 12.56 14.48 -8.90
CA THR A 95 12.13 15.69 -9.61
C THR A 95 13.29 16.64 -9.91
N THR A 96 14.38 16.52 -9.15
CA THR A 96 15.62 17.26 -9.41
C THR A 96 16.25 16.88 -10.74
N THR A 97 16.90 17.85 -11.39
CA THR A 97 17.69 17.66 -12.62
C THR A 97 19.21 17.66 -12.38
N ASP A 98 19.63 17.76 -11.12
CA ASP A 98 21.04 17.71 -10.72
C ASP A 98 21.58 16.28 -10.87
N GLU A 99 22.38 16.06 -11.92
CA GLU A 99 22.95 14.76 -12.26
C GLU A 99 23.86 14.20 -11.16
N GLU A 100 24.63 15.05 -10.46
CA GLU A 100 25.51 14.61 -9.38
C GLU A 100 24.68 14.11 -8.19
N LEU A 101 23.62 14.84 -7.84
CA LEU A 101 22.72 14.44 -6.76
C LEU A 101 21.93 13.17 -7.12
N ILE A 102 21.49 13.03 -8.38
CA ILE A 102 20.82 11.81 -8.86
C ILE A 102 21.77 10.60 -8.76
N ALA A 103 23.02 10.75 -9.21
CA ALA A 103 24.03 9.70 -9.13
C ALA A 103 24.32 9.32 -7.68
N ALA A 104 24.48 10.32 -6.79
CA ALA A 104 24.72 10.09 -5.37
C ALA A 104 23.55 9.37 -4.69
N ARG A 105 22.29 9.77 -4.95
CA ARG A 105 21.09 9.09 -4.44
C ARG A 105 20.97 7.66 -4.96
N THR A 106 21.27 7.45 -6.25
CA THR A 106 21.31 6.12 -6.86
C THR A 106 22.33 5.22 -6.16
N ALA A 107 23.53 5.74 -5.90
CA ALA A 107 24.57 5.01 -5.18
C ALA A 107 24.17 4.69 -3.72
N THR A 108 23.49 5.61 -3.02
CA THR A 108 22.95 5.35 -1.68
C THR A 108 21.98 4.18 -1.69
N VAL A 109 21.02 4.16 -2.62
CA VAL A 109 20.03 3.07 -2.70
C VAL A 109 20.70 1.74 -3.02
N ARG A 110 21.64 1.72 -3.97
CA ARG A 110 22.39 0.50 -4.32
C ARG A 110 23.14 -0.07 -3.11
N ARG A 111 23.88 0.78 -2.39
CA ARG A 111 24.62 0.37 -1.20
C ARG A 111 23.70 -0.15 -0.10
N PHE A 112 22.54 0.47 0.10
CA PHE A 112 21.56 0.00 1.07
C PHE A 112 21.09 -1.42 0.71
N LEU A 113 20.74 -1.67 -0.55
CA LEU A 113 20.29 -2.98 -1.01
C LEU A 113 21.40 -4.04 -0.92
N GLU A 114 22.65 -3.68 -1.27
CA GLU A 114 23.82 -4.55 -1.09
C GLU A 114 24.03 -4.93 0.38
N HIS A 115 23.94 -3.96 1.30
CA HIS A 115 24.03 -4.22 2.74
C HIS A 115 22.89 -5.10 3.26
N ALA A 116 21.71 -5.03 2.63
CA ALA A 116 20.59 -5.92 2.90
C ALA A 116 20.76 -7.33 2.29
N GLY A 117 21.88 -7.61 1.61
CA GLY A 117 22.16 -8.91 1.00
C GLY A 117 21.58 -9.11 -0.40
N ILE A 118 21.00 -8.06 -1.00
CA ILE A 118 20.45 -8.12 -2.36
C ILE A 118 21.58 -7.99 -3.38
N ALA A 119 21.62 -8.90 -4.35
CA ALA A 119 22.55 -8.81 -5.48
C ALA A 119 22.17 -7.63 -6.39
N VAL A 120 22.92 -6.53 -6.31
CA VAL A 120 22.68 -5.32 -7.09
C VAL A 120 23.46 -5.38 -8.40
N THR A 121 22.75 -5.20 -9.51
CA THR A 121 23.31 -5.01 -10.84
C THR A 121 23.06 -3.58 -11.33
N SER A 122 23.60 -3.21 -12.49
CA SER A 122 23.34 -1.90 -13.11
C SER A 122 21.86 -1.65 -13.39
N THR A 123 21.04 -2.70 -13.53
CA THR A 123 19.60 -2.61 -13.81
C THR A 123 18.73 -2.70 -12.56
N THR A 124 19.27 -3.10 -11.41
CA THR A 124 18.51 -3.24 -10.16
C THR A 124 17.99 -1.89 -9.66
N VAL A 125 18.76 -0.81 -9.85
CA VAL A 125 18.35 0.54 -9.48
C VAL A 125 18.56 1.46 -10.67
N ARG A 126 17.46 2.06 -11.16
CA ARG A 126 17.49 2.97 -12.31
C ARG A 126 16.61 4.21 -12.09
N PRO A 127 17.01 5.39 -12.60
CA PRO A 127 16.11 6.53 -12.72
C PRO A 127 14.97 6.17 -13.68
N ASP A 128 13.72 6.26 -13.22
CA ASP A 128 12.55 5.90 -14.02
C ASP A 128 11.28 6.45 -13.35
N LEU A 129 10.21 6.65 -14.12
CA LEU A 129 8.91 7.05 -13.57
C LEU A 129 8.21 5.87 -12.90
N PRO A 130 7.38 6.10 -11.87
CA PRO A 130 6.54 5.06 -11.29
C PRO A 130 5.43 4.66 -12.28
N GLY A 131 5.06 3.38 -12.28
CA GLY A 131 4.30 2.77 -13.36
C GLY A 131 5.23 2.20 -14.42
N GLY A 132 4.84 1.11 -15.09
CA GLY A 132 5.66 0.51 -16.15
C GLY A 132 5.81 1.45 -17.36
N PRO A 133 6.25 0.94 -18.53
CA PRO A 133 6.38 1.75 -19.77
C PRO A 133 5.05 2.36 -20.27
N GLY A 134 3.96 2.26 -19.50
CA GLY A 134 2.61 2.55 -19.91
C GLY A 134 2.09 1.51 -20.90
N LEU A 135 0.85 1.71 -21.32
CA LEU A 135 0.30 1.07 -22.50
C LEU A 135 0.33 2.10 -23.62
N ARG A 136 0.81 1.74 -24.81
CA ARG A 136 0.74 2.65 -25.96
C ARG A 136 -0.74 2.97 -26.24
N ALA A 137 -1.02 4.20 -26.66
CA ALA A 137 -2.40 4.66 -26.82
C ALA A 137 -3.19 3.78 -27.80
N GLU A 138 -2.55 3.32 -28.86
CA GLU A 138 -3.07 2.38 -29.85
C GLU A 138 -3.49 1.03 -29.23
N ASP A 139 -2.66 0.47 -28.36
CA ASP A 139 -2.95 -0.80 -27.67
C ASP A 139 -4.10 -0.61 -26.68
N ALA A 140 -4.13 0.53 -25.99
CA ALA A 140 -5.23 0.90 -25.09
C ALA A 140 -6.55 1.02 -25.84
N ILE A 141 -6.56 1.60 -27.04
CA ILE A 141 -7.76 1.71 -27.89
C ILE A 141 -8.24 0.32 -28.35
N VAL A 142 -7.32 -0.58 -28.72
CA VAL A 142 -7.67 -1.95 -29.13
C VAL A 142 -8.30 -2.71 -27.97
N ILE A 143 -7.68 -2.66 -26.78
CA ILE A 143 -8.21 -3.30 -25.57
C ILE A 143 -9.57 -2.72 -25.19
N LEU A 144 -9.73 -1.39 -25.23
CA LEU A 144 -11.01 -0.74 -24.92
C LEU A 144 -12.13 -1.17 -25.88
N LYS A 145 -11.83 -1.29 -27.18
CA LYS A 145 -12.78 -1.78 -28.19
C LYS A 145 -13.12 -3.26 -27.99
N ALA A 146 -12.13 -4.08 -27.63
CA ALA A 146 -12.34 -5.50 -27.35
C ALA A 146 -13.10 -5.75 -26.03
N ALA A 147 -12.92 -4.87 -25.04
CA ALA A 147 -13.59 -4.92 -23.74
C ALA A 147 -14.97 -4.23 -23.75
N ALA A 148 -15.36 -3.59 -24.85
CA ALA A 148 -16.69 -3.01 -24.97
C ALA A 148 -17.74 -4.13 -24.81
N PRO A 149 -18.67 -4.02 -23.85
CA PRO A 149 -19.66 -5.07 -23.65
C PRO A 149 -20.51 -5.21 -24.91
N VAL A 150 -20.61 -6.44 -25.41
CA VAL A 150 -21.66 -6.81 -26.37
C VAL A 150 -22.98 -6.38 -25.73
N SER A 151 -23.61 -5.34 -26.27
CA SER A 151 -24.93 -4.93 -25.84
C SER A 151 -25.87 -6.10 -26.09
N THR A 152 -26.18 -6.89 -25.07
CA THR A 152 -27.33 -7.79 -25.13
C THR A 152 -28.54 -6.89 -25.26
N ALA A 153 -29.04 -6.79 -26.49
CA ALA A 153 -30.26 -6.08 -26.82
C ALA A 153 -31.35 -6.55 -25.85
N LYS A 154 -31.84 -5.61 -25.06
CA LYS A 154 -32.98 -5.80 -24.17
C LYS A 154 -34.20 -6.05 -25.06
N SER A 155 -34.45 -7.32 -25.38
CA SER A 155 -35.63 -7.78 -26.11
C SER A 155 -36.87 -7.35 -25.33
N GLY A 156 -37.51 -6.28 -25.77
CA GLY A 156 -38.77 -5.79 -25.22
C GLY A 156 -39.82 -6.87 -25.38
N ASN A 157 -40.28 -7.42 -24.26
CA ASN A 157 -41.36 -8.40 -24.24
C ASN A 157 -42.66 -7.69 -24.62
N SER A 158 -43.25 -8.14 -25.72
CA SER A 158 -44.50 -7.69 -26.31
C SER A 158 -45.65 -7.78 -25.29
N GLY A 159 -46.34 -6.67 -25.08
CA GLY A 159 -47.53 -6.56 -24.24
C GLY A 159 -48.75 -6.21 -25.08
N ASP A 160 -48.99 -6.96 -26.16
CA ASP A 160 -50.23 -6.90 -26.93
C ASP A 160 -51.25 -7.84 -26.29
N ASN A 161 -52.18 -7.27 -25.51
CA ASN A 161 -53.49 -7.86 -25.22
C ASN A 161 -54.38 -6.82 -24.52
N ALA A 162 -55.01 -5.94 -25.31
CA ALA A 162 -56.22 -5.23 -24.90
C ALA A 162 -57.35 -5.64 -25.85
N ALA A 163 -58.22 -6.54 -25.38
CA ALA A 163 -59.42 -6.95 -26.11
C ALA A 163 -60.45 -5.80 -26.16
N PRO A 164 -61.19 -5.62 -27.27
CA PRO A 164 -62.25 -4.62 -27.34
C PRO A 164 -63.50 -5.09 -26.59
N ALA A 165 -64.02 -4.25 -25.70
CA ALA A 165 -65.34 -4.42 -25.11
C ALA A 165 -66.44 -4.11 -26.15
N LYS A 166 -67.46 -4.97 -26.18
CA LYS A 166 -68.70 -4.78 -26.96
C LYS A 166 -69.65 -3.80 -26.28
#